data_AF-A0A7S2B4P5-F1
#
_entry.id   AF-A0A7S2B4P5-F1
#
_cell.length_a   1.000
_cell.length_b   1.000
_cell.length_c   1.000
_cell.angle_alpha   90.00
_cell.angle_beta   90.00
_cell.angle_gamma   90.00
#
_symmetry.space_group_name_H-M   'P 1'
#
loop_
_entity.id
_entity.type
_entity.pdbx_description
1 polymer ?
#
loop_
_entity_poly.entity_id
_entity_poly.type
_entity_poly.pdbx_seq_one_letter_code
_entity_poly.pdbx_strand_id
1 'polypeptide(L)'
;RIASNSIHDGAHLWTAGVGGECTNITEKIQGMAGSSLTRALVTIIPATTQWMWRANIQKAPMNCSRGEPCMNTCTKNFTAGSEIVVGMLETFGYVEEIEEWKTNPRNVDIFQILYCETKTILGDGIDAGGANDPTFWTIHPSLDRLYQYKNLVNPMKDMYWPNGGAPAWSKSSIDNTACSTFPYPSKCASHHASEKIAFKIDTLKEDGGYSESFPSNIELLQMMSPAGDYRLSYIYENFRYAHCKSEGYHFPEVPMF
;
A
#
# COMPACT_ATOMS: atom_id res chain seq x y z
N ARG A 1 13.28 -6.47 -10.37
CA ARG A 1 12.81 -6.98 -9.06
C ARG A 1 12.25 -5.76 -8.34
N ILE A 2 10.93 -5.69 -8.16
CA ILE A 2 10.32 -4.59 -7.41
C ILE A 2 10.65 -4.85 -5.94
N ALA A 3 11.36 -3.92 -5.30
CA ALA A 3 11.65 -4.00 -3.88
C ALA A 3 10.33 -3.89 -3.09
N SER A 4 10.27 -4.68 -2.04
CA SER A 4 9.10 -5.05 -1.25
C SER A 4 8.56 -3.91 -0.39
N ASN A 5 8.07 -2.84 -1.00
CA ASN A 5 7.02 -2.04 -0.37
C ASN A 5 5.66 -2.57 -0.81
N SER A 6 5.30 -3.68 -0.15
CA SER A 6 3.95 -4.16 0.13
C SER A 6 2.87 -3.74 -0.89
N ILE A 7 2.43 -4.71 -1.70
CA ILE A 7 1.37 -4.62 -2.74
C ILE A 7 0.13 -3.83 -2.28
N HIS A 8 -0.15 -3.82 -0.97
CA HIS A 8 -1.24 -3.07 -0.34
C HIS A 8 -1.11 -1.55 -0.52
N ASP A 9 0.00 -0.95 -0.07
CA ASP A 9 0.19 0.49 -0.16
C ASP A 9 0.26 0.93 -1.62
N GLY A 10 0.87 0.11 -2.48
CA GLY A 10 0.81 0.31 -3.94
C GLY A 10 -0.62 0.40 -4.46
N ALA A 11 -1.50 -0.55 -4.12
CA ALA A 11 -2.90 -0.53 -4.57
C ALA A 11 -3.64 0.74 -4.12
N HIS A 12 -3.45 1.16 -2.86
CA HIS A 12 -4.01 2.40 -2.33
C HIS A 12 -3.49 3.63 -3.08
N LEU A 13 -2.20 3.68 -3.41
CA LEU A 13 -1.62 4.72 -4.26
C LEU A 13 -2.22 4.76 -5.67
N TRP A 14 -2.44 3.58 -6.28
CA TRP A 14 -2.99 3.46 -7.63
C TRP A 14 -4.47 3.80 -7.71
N THR A 15 -5.27 3.45 -6.69
CA THR A 15 -6.73 3.65 -6.70
C THR A 15 -7.16 5.00 -6.14
N ALA A 16 -6.47 5.52 -5.13
CA ALA A 16 -6.74 6.84 -4.58
C ALA A 16 -6.38 7.95 -5.58
N GLY A 17 -5.33 7.72 -6.35
CA GLY A 17 -4.76 8.70 -7.25
C GLY A 17 -4.14 9.89 -6.52
N VAL A 18 -3.43 10.70 -7.29
CA VAL A 18 -2.91 11.99 -6.86
C VAL A 18 -3.45 13.03 -7.82
N GLY A 19 -4.27 13.93 -7.30
CA GLY A 19 -4.78 15.08 -8.02
C GLY A 19 -4.01 16.35 -7.67
N GLY A 20 -4.31 17.43 -8.39
CA GLY A 20 -3.69 18.73 -8.15
C GLY A 20 -3.12 19.37 -9.40
N GLU A 21 -2.28 20.38 -9.21
CA GLU A 21 -1.67 21.16 -10.29
C GLU A 21 -0.37 20.51 -10.78
N CYS A 22 -0.39 19.20 -11.05
CA CYS A 22 0.84 18.43 -11.25
C CYS A 22 1.45 18.55 -12.66
N THR A 23 0.65 18.85 -13.69
CA THR A 23 1.10 18.81 -15.10
C THR A 23 2.18 19.86 -15.41
N ASN A 24 1.95 21.12 -15.01
CA ASN A 24 2.92 22.20 -15.20
C ASN A 24 4.18 22.00 -14.35
N ILE A 25 4.07 21.24 -13.27
CA ILE A 25 5.14 21.02 -12.32
C ILE A 25 6.07 19.92 -12.83
N THR A 26 5.54 18.87 -13.46
CA THR A 26 6.37 17.83 -14.09
C THR A 26 7.34 18.43 -15.12
N GLU A 27 6.86 19.31 -16.01
CA GLU A 27 7.73 19.96 -17.00
C GLU A 27 8.79 20.85 -16.35
N LYS A 28 8.41 21.63 -15.33
CA LYS A 28 9.33 22.48 -14.56
C LYS A 28 10.42 21.67 -13.88
N ILE A 29 10.07 20.56 -13.22
CA ILE A 29 11.03 19.68 -12.56
C ILE A 29 11.90 18.94 -13.58
N GLN A 30 11.34 18.54 -14.72
CA GLN A 30 12.11 17.91 -15.80
C GLN A 30 13.24 18.81 -16.31
N GLY A 31 13.03 20.13 -16.37
CA GLY A 31 14.09 21.09 -16.69
C GLY A 31 15.19 21.22 -15.63
N MET A 32 14.93 20.81 -14.38
CA MET A 32 15.88 20.90 -13.25
C MET A 32 16.57 19.58 -12.93
N ALA A 33 15.88 18.46 -13.15
CA ALA A 33 16.25 17.13 -12.69
C ALA A 33 16.49 16.13 -13.83
N GLY A 34 16.09 16.45 -15.07
CA GLY A 34 16.03 15.47 -16.15
C GLY A 34 14.82 14.54 -16.03
N SER A 35 14.57 13.76 -17.08
CA SER A 35 13.35 12.94 -17.18
C SER A 35 13.31 11.76 -16.20
N SER A 36 14.45 11.10 -15.94
CA SER A 36 14.50 9.91 -15.07
C SER A 36 14.13 10.26 -13.64
N LEU A 37 14.93 11.15 -13.01
CA LEU A 37 14.67 11.62 -11.65
C LEU A 37 13.29 12.27 -11.52
N THR A 38 12.83 13.04 -12.50
CA THR A 38 11.48 13.62 -12.46
C THR A 38 10.39 12.54 -12.39
N ARG A 39 10.50 11.50 -13.23
CA ARG A 39 9.54 10.41 -13.23
C ARG A 39 9.56 9.65 -11.89
N ALA A 40 10.74 9.37 -11.36
CA ALA A 40 10.88 8.72 -10.06
C ALA A 40 10.25 9.56 -8.94
N LEU A 41 10.59 10.86 -8.86
CA LEU A 41 10.05 11.78 -7.86
C LEU A 41 8.53 11.90 -7.93
N VAL A 42 7.96 12.10 -9.12
CA VAL A 42 6.50 12.20 -9.31
C VAL A 42 5.79 10.91 -8.89
N THR A 43 6.38 9.75 -9.19
CA THR A 43 5.80 8.44 -8.82
C THR A 43 5.74 8.24 -7.31
N ILE A 44 6.75 8.72 -6.57
CA ILE A 44 6.82 8.53 -5.11
C ILE A 44 6.10 9.63 -4.31
N ILE A 45 5.64 10.73 -4.94
CA ILE A 45 4.97 11.85 -4.25
C ILE A 45 4.03 11.41 -3.13
N PRO A 46 3.03 10.55 -3.39
CA PRO A 46 2.03 10.26 -2.39
C PRO A 46 2.58 9.53 -1.16
N ALA A 47 3.51 8.58 -1.35
CA ALA A 47 4.22 7.93 -0.25
C ALA A 47 5.10 8.94 0.51
N THR A 48 5.86 9.76 -0.22
CA THR A 48 6.76 10.76 0.38
C THR A 48 5.98 11.78 1.21
N THR A 49 4.84 12.29 0.74
CA THR A 49 3.96 13.20 1.48
C THR A 49 3.47 12.59 2.80
N GLN A 50 3.06 11.32 2.78
CA GLN A 50 2.65 10.61 4.00
C GLN A 50 3.80 10.54 5.01
N TRP A 51 5.01 10.19 4.57
CA TRP A 51 6.18 10.10 5.45
C TRP A 51 6.65 11.46 5.95
N MET A 52 6.57 12.51 5.13
CA MET A 52 6.85 13.88 5.56
C MET A 52 5.88 14.35 6.64
N TRP A 53 4.59 14.02 6.52
CA TRP A 53 3.61 14.31 7.57
C TRP A 53 3.94 13.59 8.87
N ARG A 54 4.23 12.28 8.81
CA ARG A 54 4.64 11.47 9.98
C ARG A 54 5.87 12.09 10.67
N ALA A 55 6.87 12.48 9.88
CA ALA A 55 8.10 13.09 10.37
C ALA A 55 7.95 14.56 10.83
N ASN A 56 6.73 15.11 10.85
CA ASN A 56 6.46 16.53 11.14
C ASN A 56 7.20 17.52 10.22
N ILE A 57 7.54 17.10 9.01
CA ILE A 57 8.11 17.96 7.96
C ILE A 57 7.01 18.72 7.23
N GLN A 58 5.84 18.09 7.09
CA GLN A 58 4.64 18.68 6.51
C GLN A 58 3.49 18.66 7.52
N LYS A 59 2.62 19.65 7.41
CA LYS A 59 1.34 19.70 8.14
C LYS A 59 0.21 19.98 7.16
N ALA A 60 -0.71 19.02 7.07
CA ALA A 60 -1.94 19.19 6.31
C ALA A 60 -2.82 20.30 6.91
N PRO A 61 -3.51 21.08 6.07
CA PRO A 61 -4.46 22.07 6.55
C PRO A 61 -5.63 21.37 7.25
N MET A 62 -6.09 21.90 8.39
CA MET A 62 -7.23 21.31 9.11
C MET A 62 -8.56 21.55 8.40
N ASN A 63 -8.62 22.59 7.58
CA ASN A 63 -9.76 22.91 6.73
C ASN A 63 -9.27 23.59 5.46
N CYS A 64 -10.08 23.50 4.41
CA CYS A 64 -9.82 24.18 3.16
C CYS A 64 -11.08 24.90 2.71
N SER A 65 -10.96 26.21 2.52
CA SER A 65 -12.03 27.03 1.95
C SER A 65 -12.01 26.92 0.43
N ARG A 66 -13.20 26.99 -0.18
CA ARG A 66 -13.32 27.03 -1.63
C ARG A 66 -12.58 28.26 -2.18
N GLY A 67 -11.59 28.04 -3.05
CA GLY A 67 -10.80 29.10 -3.67
C GLY A 67 -9.48 29.42 -2.96
N GLU A 68 -9.25 28.90 -1.74
CA GLU A 68 -7.97 29.03 -1.05
C GLU A 68 -6.98 27.92 -1.47
N PRO A 69 -5.66 28.16 -1.41
CA PRO A 69 -4.67 27.12 -1.62
C PRO A 69 -4.74 26.09 -0.48
N CYS A 70 -5.40 24.97 -0.74
CA CYS A 70 -5.43 23.82 0.16
C CYS A 70 -4.10 23.06 0.06
N MET A 71 -3.06 23.61 0.69
CA MET A 71 -1.69 23.12 0.60
C MET A 71 -1.13 22.75 1.97
N ASN A 72 -0.22 21.78 1.99
CA ASN A 72 0.54 21.45 3.17
C ASN A 72 1.47 22.64 3.53
N THR A 73 1.61 22.89 4.82
CA THR A 73 2.67 23.79 5.31
C THR A 73 3.92 22.96 5.61
N CYS A 74 5.06 23.38 5.08
CA CYS A 74 6.34 22.69 5.29
C CYS A 74 7.19 23.38 6.37
N THR A 75 7.96 22.58 7.09
CA THR A 75 9.07 23.08 7.90
C THR A 75 10.26 23.45 6.99
N LYS A 76 11.19 24.26 7.51
CA LYS A 76 12.44 24.59 6.81
C LYS A 76 13.51 23.49 6.90
N ASN A 77 13.17 22.31 7.43
CA ASN A 77 14.13 21.22 7.63
C ASN A 77 14.30 20.39 6.36
N PHE A 78 14.98 20.97 5.37
CA PHE A 78 15.25 20.30 4.10
C PHE A 78 16.07 19.03 4.27
N THR A 79 17.04 18.99 5.20
CA THR A 79 17.87 17.80 5.42
C THR A 79 17.04 16.56 5.73
N ALA A 80 16.13 16.66 6.71
CA ALA A 80 15.24 15.55 7.04
C ALA A 80 14.25 15.23 5.90
N GLY A 81 13.75 16.24 5.19
CA GLY A 81 12.91 16.03 4.01
C GLY A 81 13.64 15.27 2.89
N SER A 82 14.91 15.60 2.65
CA SER A 82 15.77 14.96 1.64
C SER A 82 16.09 13.51 2.01
N GLU A 83 16.32 13.22 3.30
CA GLU A 83 16.50 11.85 3.79
C GLU A 83 15.25 10.99 3.54
N ILE A 84 14.05 11.55 3.69
CA ILE A 84 12.79 10.87 3.37
C ILE A 84 12.70 10.60 1.86
N VAL A 85 13.06 11.57 1.01
CA VAL A 85 13.07 11.37 -0.46
C VAL A 85 14.03 10.24 -0.84
N VAL A 86 15.25 10.22 -0.29
CA VAL A 86 16.22 9.14 -0.54
C VAL A 86 15.67 7.79 -0.08
N GLY A 87 15.09 7.72 1.11
CA GLY A 87 14.48 6.49 1.64
C GLY A 87 13.34 6.00 0.75
N MET A 88 12.52 6.89 0.20
CA MET A 88 11.45 6.52 -0.73
C MET A 88 11.98 6.07 -2.09
N LEU A 89 13.01 6.73 -2.64
CA LEU A 89 13.66 6.27 -3.88
C LEU A 89 14.24 4.87 -3.72
N GLU A 90 14.95 4.61 -2.61
CA GLU A 90 15.49 3.29 -2.29
C GLU A 90 14.39 2.23 -2.19
N THR A 91 13.33 2.57 -1.45
CA THR A 91 12.19 1.68 -1.20
C THR A 91 11.47 1.27 -2.49
N PHE A 92 11.36 2.17 -3.46
CA PHE A 92 10.77 1.89 -4.77
C PHE A 92 11.78 1.34 -5.81
N GLY A 93 13.06 1.19 -5.43
CA GLY A 93 14.10 0.60 -6.27
C GLY A 93 14.72 1.55 -7.30
N TYR A 94 14.60 2.86 -7.11
CA TYR A 94 15.19 3.90 -7.96
C TYR A 94 16.64 4.20 -7.56
N VAL A 95 17.52 3.20 -7.69
CA VAL A 95 18.89 3.24 -7.15
C VAL A 95 19.76 4.30 -7.85
N GLU A 96 19.60 4.48 -9.16
CA GLU A 96 20.37 5.45 -9.94
C GLU A 96 19.95 6.88 -9.59
N GLU A 97 18.65 7.10 -9.45
CA GLU A 97 18.06 8.40 -9.11
C GLU A 97 18.43 8.89 -7.70
N ILE A 98 18.84 8.00 -6.78
CA ILE A 98 19.33 8.41 -5.45
C ILE A 98 20.59 9.28 -5.59
N GLU A 99 21.55 8.87 -6.42
CA GLU A 99 22.79 9.62 -6.61
C GLU A 99 22.55 10.88 -7.44
N GLU A 100 21.64 10.82 -8.42
CA GLU A 100 21.17 12.02 -9.12
C GLU A 100 20.55 13.03 -8.15
N TRP A 101 19.69 12.59 -7.23
CA TRP A 101 19.07 13.45 -6.21
C TRP A 101 20.08 14.11 -5.28
N LYS A 102 21.04 13.32 -4.76
CA LYS A 102 22.06 13.81 -3.82
C LYS A 102 23.01 14.81 -4.44
N THR A 103 23.34 14.64 -5.72
CA THR A 103 24.31 15.48 -6.44
C THR A 103 23.67 16.66 -7.18
N ASN A 104 22.34 16.67 -7.34
CA ASN A 104 21.64 17.74 -8.05
C ASN A 104 21.70 19.06 -7.26
N PRO A 105 22.29 20.14 -7.83
CA PRO A 105 22.42 21.44 -7.16
C PRO A 105 21.07 22.16 -6.94
N ARG A 106 19.98 21.67 -7.54
CA ARG A 106 18.62 22.20 -7.43
C ARG A 106 17.71 21.35 -6.54
N ASN A 107 18.23 20.34 -5.83
CA ASN A 107 17.40 19.43 -5.02
C ASN A 107 16.54 20.16 -3.96
N VAL A 108 17.05 21.24 -3.36
CA VAL A 108 16.28 22.11 -2.45
C VAL A 108 15.07 22.74 -3.14
N ASP A 109 15.29 23.31 -4.33
CA ASP A 109 14.22 23.94 -5.10
C ASP A 109 13.19 22.90 -5.57
N ILE A 110 13.67 21.75 -6.05
CA ILE A 110 12.82 20.65 -6.50
C ILE A 110 11.94 20.17 -5.34
N PHE A 111 12.52 19.98 -4.16
CA PHE A 111 11.78 19.59 -2.96
C PHE A 111 10.70 20.61 -2.61
N GLN A 112 11.08 21.89 -2.57
CA GLN A 112 10.16 22.96 -2.22
C GLN A 112 8.99 23.03 -3.21
N ILE A 113 9.29 22.94 -4.51
CA ILE A 113 8.26 22.91 -5.56
C ILE A 113 7.34 21.71 -5.36
N LEU A 114 7.87 20.48 -5.34
CA LEU A 114 7.07 19.25 -5.36
C LEU A 114 6.26 19.04 -4.09
N TYR A 115 6.81 19.38 -2.93
CA TYR A 115 6.27 18.95 -1.66
C TYR A 115 5.67 20.10 -0.84
N CYS A 116 5.99 21.35 -1.14
CA CYS A 116 5.56 22.49 -0.32
C CYS A 116 4.75 23.53 -1.10
N GLU A 117 5.06 23.75 -2.37
CA GLU A 117 4.37 24.71 -3.23
C GLU A 117 3.33 24.05 -4.14
N THR A 118 3.48 22.75 -4.42
CA THR A 118 2.50 22.01 -5.20
C THR A 118 1.28 21.72 -4.34
N LYS A 119 0.11 22.12 -4.85
CA LYS A 119 -1.15 21.60 -4.36
C LYS A 119 -1.27 20.12 -4.76
N THR A 120 -1.04 19.24 -3.79
CA THR A 120 -1.22 17.80 -3.92
C THR A 120 -2.51 17.40 -3.22
N ILE A 121 -3.44 16.80 -3.96
CA ILE A 121 -4.64 16.18 -3.41
C ILE A 121 -4.40 14.68 -3.42
N LEU A 122 -4.27 14.09 -2.25
CA LEU A 122 -4.27 12.63 -2.12
C LEU A 122 -5.73 12.18 -2.05
N GLY A 123 -6.10 11.16 -2.82
CA GLY A 123 -7.44 10.59 -2.72
C GLY A 123 -7.65 9.88 -1.37
N ASP A 124 -8.90 9.81 -0.92
CA ASP A 124 -9.28 9.22 0.37
C ASP A 124 -8.84 7.75 0.48
N GLY A 125 -8.74 7.05 -0.66
CA GLY A 125 -8.25 5.68 -0.73
C GLY A 125 -6.80 5.47 -0.25
N ILE A 126 -6.01 6.52 0.02
CA ILE A 126 -4.58 6.39 0.32
C ILE A 126 -4.31 6.07 1.79
N ASP A 127 -5.21 6.44 2.70
CA ASP A 127 -4.97 6.41 4.14
C ASP A 127 -5.97 5.53 4.89
N ALA A 128 -5.93 5.57 6.21
CA ALA A 128 -6.83 4.79 7.06
C ALA A 128 -8.32 5.16 6.87
N GLY A 129 -8.61 6.30 6.26
CA GLY A 129 -9.93 6.73 5.82
C GLY A 129 -10.38 6.08 4.52
N GLY A 130 -9.55 5.32 3.82
CA GLY A 130 -9.89 4.69 2.54
C GLY A 130 -11.13 3.81 2.58
N ALA A 131 -11.46 3.20 3.73
CA ALA A 131 -12.70 2.44 3.90
C ALA A 131 -13.98 3.31 3.82
N ASN A 132 -13.86 4.64 3.94
CA ASN A 132 -14.97 5.57 3.73
C ASN A 132 -15.24 5.86 2.25
N ASP A 133 -14.28 5.60 1.36
CA ASP A 133 -14.50 5.68 -0.08
C ASP A 133 -15.36 4.47 -0.52
N PRO A 134 -16.54 4.67 -1.13
CA PRO A 134 -17.39 3.58 -1.58
C PRO A 134 -16.70 2.59 -2.53
N THR A 135 -15.67 3.02 -3.27
CA THR A 135 -14.90 2.15 -4.16
C THR A 135 -14.12 1.08 -3.39
N PHE A 136 -13.72 1.34 -2.14
CA PHE A 136 -13.06 0.36 -1.26
C PHE A 136 -13.83 -0.95 -1.20
N TRP A 137 -15.14 -0.86 -1.03
CA TRP A 137 -16.04 -2.01 -0.89
C TRP A 137 -16.21 -2.81 -2.18
N THR A 138 -15.83 -2.25 -3.33
CA THR A 138 -15.80 -2.99 -4.61
C THR A 138 -14.41 -3.52 -4.95
N ILE A 139 -13.36 -2.79 -4.55
CA ILE A 139 -11.96 -3.16 -4.75
C ILE A 139 -11.61 -4.40 -3.90
N HIS A 140 -11.94 -4.39 -2.60
CA HIS A 140 -11.52 -5.45 -1.68
C HIS A 140 -12.10 -6.83 -1.99
N PRO A 141 -13.41 -6.99 -2.32
CA PRO A 141 -13.93 -8.26 -2.81
C PRO A 141 -13.30 -8.70 -4.14
N SER A 142 -12.93 -7.75 -5.02
CA SER A 142 -12.23 -8.09 -6.26
C SER A 142 -10.82 -8.65 -5.99
N LEU A 143 -10.11 -8.08 -5.02
CA LEU A 143 -8.79 -8.57 -4.58
C LEU A 143 -8.88 -9.92 -3.88
N ASP A 144 -9.86 -10.12 -3.01
CA ASP A 144 -10.11 -11.41 -2.37
C ASP A 144 -10.47 -12.49 -3.41
N ARG A 145 -11.35 -12.17 -4.36
CA ARG A 145 -11.67 -13.07 -5.49
C ARG A 145 -10.42 -13.43 -6.31
N LEU A 146 -9.51 -12.47 -6.52
CA LEU A 146 -8.25 -12.70 -7.22
C LEU A 146 -7.29 -13.59 -6.41
N TYR A 147 -7.24 -13.39 -5.10
CA TYR A 147 -6.49 -14.23 -4.18
C TYR A 147 -6.99 -15.70 -4.21
N GLN A 148 -8.30 -15.89 -4.06
CA GLN A 148 -8.92 -17.22 -4.14
C GLN A 148 -8.68 -17.88 -5.50
N TYR A 149 -8.84 -17.13 -6.59
CA TYR A 149 -8.50 -17.60 -7.94
C TYR A 149 -7.04 -18.05 -8.05
N LYS A 150 -6.09 -17.25 -7.56
CA LYS A 150 -4.66 -17.59 -7.59
C LYS A 150 -4.42 -18.93 -6.90
N ASN A 151 -5.03 -19.13 -5.74
CA ASN A 151 -4.91 -20.38 -4.98
C ASN A 151 -5.52 -21.59 -5.70
N LEU A 152 -6.57 -21.39 -6.50
CA LEU A 152 -7.20 -22.45 -7.29
C LEU A 152 -6.36 -22.87 -8.50
N VAL A 153 -5.83 -21.90 -9.26
CA VAL A 153 -5.13 -22.21 -10.53
C VAL A 153 -3.64 -22.46 -10.36
N ASN A 154 -3.02 -21.87 -9.34
CA ASN A 154 -1.61 -22.00 -9.06
C ASN A 154 -1.39 -21.73 -7.56
N PRO A 155 -1.65 -22.72 -6.70
CA PRO A 155 -1.55 -22.59 -5.25
C PRO A 155 -0.26 -21.90 -4.82
N MET A 156 -0.34 -21.04 -3.80
CA MET A 156 0.87 -20.55 -3.15
C MET A 156 1.66 -21.74 -2.60
N LYS A 157 2.92 -21.85 -3.02
CA LYS A 157 3.80 -22.95 -2.61
C LYS A 157 4.30 -22.79 -1.17
N ASP A 158 4.28 -21.55 -0.69
CA ASP A 158 4.75 -21.18 0.63
C ASP A 158 3.72 -20.25 1.27
N MET A 159 3.28 -20.65 2.46
CA MET A 159 2.40 -19.87 3.33
C MET A 159 3.18 -19.33 4.54
N TYR A 160 4.51 -19.29 4.42
CA TYR A 160 5.41 -18.74 5.41
C TYR A 160 4.99 -17.30 5.73
N TRP A 161 4.52 -17.14 6.95
CA TRP A 161 4.34 -15.84 7.57
C TRP A 161 5.65 -15.50 8.27
N PRO A 162 6.36 -14.41 7.90
CA PRO A 162 7.50 -13.94 8.66
C PRO A 162 7.04 -13.75 10.11
N ASN A 163 7.53 -14.62 11.01
CA ASN A 163 7.14 -14.89 12.41
C ASN A 163 6.78 -16.36 12.71
N GLY A 164 6.88 -17.26 11.73
CA GLY A 164 7.20 -18.67 11.93
C GLY A 164 6.38 -19.44 12.98
N GLY A 165 5.07 -19.21 13.09
CA GLY A 165 4.19 -20.03 13.94
C GLY A 165 4.60 -20.10 15.42
N ALA A 166 5.43 -19.18 15.91
CA ALA A 166 5.86 -19.17 17.30
C ALA A 166 4.77 -18.58 18.22
N PRO A 167 4.60 -19.08 19.46
CA PRO A 167 3.63 -18.53 20.41
C PRO A 167 3.91 -17.05 20.69
N ALA A 168 2.85 -16.26 20.85
CA ALA A 168 2.79 -14.80 20.99
C ALA A 168 3.67 -14.17 22.12
N TRP A 169 4.48 -14.95 22.82
CA TRP A 169 5.29 -14.54 23.97
C TRP A 169 6.79 -14.47 23.67
N SER A 170 7.24 -14.92 22.50
CA SER A 170 8.64 -14.86 22.09
C SER A 170 8.93 -13.56 21.34
N LYS A 171 9.52 -12.57 22.03
CA LYS A 171 10.02 -11.33 21.41
C LYS A 171 11.10 -11.55 20.33
N SER A 172 11.72 -12.73 20.28
CA SER A 172 12.80 -13.08 19.35
C SER A 172 12.33 -13.71 18.04
N SER A 173 11.03 -14.01 17.91
CA SER A 173 10.41 -14.55 16.69
C SER A 173 9.59 -13.51 15.92
N ILE A 174 9.62 -12.26 16.36
CA ILE A 174 9.13 -11.13 15.57
C ILE A 174 10.25 -10.80 14.59
N ASP A 175 10.09 -11.20 13.34
CA ASP A 175 10.78 -10.63 12.20
C ASP A 175 10.41 -9.14 12.12
N ASN A 176 11.13 -8.37 12.92
CA ASN A 176 11.02 -6.94 12.89
C ASN A 176 11.46 -6.41 11.52
N THR A 177 12.16 -7.16 10.65
CA THR A 177 12.77 -6.58 9.44
C THR A 177 11.75 -6.02 8.44
N ALA A 178 10.55 -6.60 8.34
CA ALA A 178 9.47 -6.07 7.51
C ALA A 178 8.81 -4.80 8.10
N CYS A 179 8.99 -4.56 9.40
CA CYS A 179 8.23 -3.58 10.21
C CYS A 179 9.12 -2.56 10.93
N SER A 180 10.43 -2.78 10.88
CA SER A 180 11.53 -1.93 11.33
C SER A 180 12.07 -1.09 10.19
N THR A 181 11.34 -1.00 9.08
CA THR A 181 11.66 -0.06 8.01
C THR A 181 11.59 1.36 8.58
N PHE A 182 12.70 2.06 8.40
CA PHE A 182 12.93 3.45 8.81
C PHE A 182 11.74 4.38 8.48
N PRO A 183 11.34 5.33 9.35
CA PRO A 183 11.88 5.71 10.66
C PRO A 183 10.99 5.34 11.87
N TYR A 184 10.02 4.41 11.77
CA TYR A 184 9.15 4.06 12.89
C TYR A 184 9.36 2.61 13.34
N PRO A 185 9.81 2.35 14.58
CA PRO A 185 9.80 1.02 15.16
C PRO A 185 8.35 0.62 15.45
N SER A 186 7.63 0.16 14.43
CA SER A 186 6.33 -0.45 14.62
C SER A 186 6.55 -1.90 15.06
N LYS A 187 5.84 -2.36 16.09
CA LYS A 187 5.84 -3.77 16.50
C LYS A 187 5.00 -4.65 15.57
N CYS A 188 4.55 -4.11 14.42
CA CYS A 188 3.58 -4.74 13.52
C CYS A 188 2.38 -5.35 14.23
N ALA A 189 1.87 -4.67 15.25
CA ALA A 189 0.65 -5.08 15.92
C ALA A 189 -0.47 -5.19 14.89
N SER A 190 -1.26 -6.26 15.00
CA SER A 190 -2.29 -6.75 14.06
C SER A 190 -1.82 -7.40 12.75
N HIS A 191 -0.52 -7.44 12.45
CA HIS A 191 0.03 -8.04 11.23
C HIS A 191 0.63 -9.44 11.45
N HIS A 192 0.56 -9.99 12.66
CA HIS A 192 1.09 -11.32 12.97
C HIS A 192 0.07 -12.41 12.67
N ALA A 193 0.55 -13.60 12.26
CA ALA A 193 -0.28 -14.76 11.96
C ALA A 193 -1.31 -15.10 13.05
N SER A 194 -0.92 -15.01 14.32
CA SER A 194 -1.76 -15.37 15.48
C SER A 194 -2.64 -14.25 16.01
N GLU A 195 -2.47 -13.02 15.52
CA GLU A 195 -3.29 -11.89 15.94
C GLU A 195 -4.68 -11.97 15.33
N LYS A 196 -5.67 -11.60 16.13
CA LYS A 196 -7.09 -11.66 15.76
C LYS A 196 -7.46 -10.47 14.88
N ILE A 197 -8.34 -10.72 13.92
CA ILE A 197 -8.93 -9.65 13.11
C ILE A 197 -9.77 -8.71 13.97
N ALA A 198 -9.95 -7.47 13.51
CA ALA A 198 -10.63 -6.42 14.28
C ALA A 198 -12.16 -6.63 14.39
N PHE A 199 -12.75 -7.38 13.48
CA PHE A 199 -14.21 -7.55 13.37
C PHE A 199 -14.59 -9.02 13.44
N LYS A 200 -15.76 -9.32 13.98
CA LYS A 200 -16.30 -10.67 13.93
C LYS A 200 -16.74 -11.00 12.51
N ILE A 201 -16.57 -12.26 12.12
CA ILE A 201 -17.11 -12.79 10.86
C ILE A 201 -17.84 -14.11 11.12
N ASP A 202 -18.80 -14.44 10.26
CA ASP A 202 -19.47 -15.72 10.28
C ASP A 202 -18.59 -16.81 9.68
N THR A 203 -18.32 -17.85 10.48
CA THR A 203 -17.50 -19.00 10.08
C THR A 203 -18.28 -20.30 10.23
N LEU A 204 -18.10 -21.22 9.28
CA LEU A 204 -18.69 -22.55 9.27
C LEU A 204 -18.12 -23.41 10.40
N LYS A 205 -19.00 -24.02 11.18
CA LYS A 205 -18.71 -24.97 12.24
C LYS A 205 -18.72 -26.40 11.72
N GLU A 206 -18.21 -27.31 12.54
CA GLU A 206 -18.23 -28.76 12.26
C GLU A 206 -19.65 -29.33 12.16
N ASP A 207 -20.63 -28.71 12.83
CA ASP A 207 -22.04 -29.12 12.77
C ASP A 207 -22.78 -28.62 11.51
N GLY A 208 -22.07 -27.93 10.60
CA GLY A 208 -22.62 -27.33 9.38
C GLY A 208 -23.33 -25.99 9.60
N GLY A 209 -23.44 -25.51 10.85
CA GLY A 209 -23.96 -24.19 11.17
C GLY A 209 -22.91 -23.09 11.07
N TYR A 210 -23.34 -21.83 11.07
CA TYR A 210 -22.46 -20.66 11.13
C TYR A 210 -22.51 -20.00 12.52
N SER A 211 -21.39 -19.40 12.93
CA SER A 211 -21.39 -18.45 14.04
C SER A 211 -20.31 -17.39 13.89
N GLU A 212 -20.54 -16.25 14.52
CA GLU A 212 -19.55 -15.21 14.69
C GLU A 212 -18.30 -15.72 15.43
N SER A 213 -17.13 -15.46 14.85
CA SER A 213 -15.83 -15.69 15.49
C SER A 213 -14.86 -14.55 15.19
N PHE A 214 -13.78 -14.47 15.99
CA PHE A 214 -12.61 -13.65 15.69
C PHE A 214 -11.48 -14.59 15.27
N PRO A 215 -11.37 -14.96 13.99
CA PRO A 215 -10.22 -15.72 13.52
C PRO A 215 -8.95 -14.87 13.63
N SER A 216 -7.83 -15.56 13.81
CA SER A 216 -6.51 -14.99 13.59
C SER A 216 -6.24 -14.82 12.10
N ASN A 217 -5.23 -14.04 11.75
CA ASN A 217 -4.81 -13.85 10.36
C ASN A 217 -4.55 -15.20 9.64
N ILE A 218 -3.90 -16.16 10.31
CA ILE A 218 -3.64 -17.49 9.73
C ILE A 218 -4.92 -18.33 9.61
N GLU A 219 -5.82 -18.27 10.60
CA GLU A 219 -7.11 -18.97 10.55
C GLU A 219 -7.95 -18.42 9.39
N LEU A 220 -8.06 -17.10 9.25
CA LEU A 220 -8.81 -16.47 8.16
C LEU A 220 -8.24 -16.87 6.79
N LEU A 221 -6.91 -16.83 6.63
CA LEU A 221 -6.23 -17.23 5.40
C LEU A 221 -6.53 -18.68 5.00
N GLN A 222 -6.57 -19.59 5.97
CA GLN A 222 -6.91 -20.99 5.76
C GLN A 222 -8.39 -21.16 5.38
N MET A 223 -9.29 -20.46 6.08
CA MET A 223 -10.75 -20.49 5.83
C MET A 223 -11.14 -19.94 4.45
N MET A 224 -10.31 -19.06 3.87
CA MET A 224 -10.49 -18.48 2.55
C MET A 224 -10.06 -19.39 1.40
N SER A 225 -9.37 -20.51 1.67
CA SER A 225 -8.82 -21.36 0.61
C SER A 225 -9.88 -22.25 -0.04
N PRO A 226 -10.25 -22.04 -1.31
CA PRO A 226 -11.30 -22.86 -1.95
C PRO A 226 -10.82 -24.27 -2.30
N ALA A 227 -9.49 -24.50 -2.29
CA ALA A 227 -8.88 -25.81 -2.50
C ALA A 227 -8.74 -26.63 -1.21
N GLY A 228 -9.18 -26.09 -0.07
CA GLY A 228 -9.06 -26.71 1.25
C GLY A 228 -10.37 -26.69 2.03
N ASP A 229 -10.26 -26.51 3.35
CA ASP A 229 -11.39 -26.44 4.26
C ASP A 229 -11.99 -25.02 4.26
N TYR A 230 -12.76 -24.72 3.22
CA TYR A 230 -13.41 -23.43 3.04
C TYR A 230 -14.54 -23.23 4.06
N ARG A 231 -14.45 -22.17 4.87
CA ARG A 231 -15.36 -21.95 6.02
C ARG A 231 -16.04 -20.59 6.06
N LEU A 232 -15.91 -19.78 5.01
CA LEU A 232 -16.59 -18.48 4.97
C LEU A 232 -18.08 -18.63 4.62
N SER A 233 -18.87 -17.61 4.95
CA SER A 233 -20.31 -17.56 4.72
C SER A 233 -20.73 -17.14 3.31
N TYR A 234 -19.76 -16.89 2.43
CA TYR A 234 -19.99 -16.47 1.05
C TYR A 234 -19.14 -17.29 0.09
N ILE A 235 -19.53 -17.33 -1.19
CA ILE A 235 -18.73 -17.86 -2.29
C ILE A 235 -18.82 -16.88 -3.46
N TYR A 236 -17.80 -16.84 -4.30
CA TYR A 236 -17.87 -16.08 -5.56
C TYR A 236 -18.59 -16.88 -6.63
N GLU A 237 -19.46 -16.21 -7.40
CA GLU A 237 -20.18 -16.82 -8.52
C GLU A 237 -19.23 -17.40 -9.58
N ASN A 238 -18.15 -16.68 -9.89
CA ASN A 238 -17.16 -17.10 -10.87
C ASN A 238 -15.81 -16.37 -10.67
N PHE A 239 -14.75 -16.94 -11.25
CA PHE A 239 -13.42 -16.34 -11.32
C PHE A 239 -13.06 -15.86 -12.72
N ARG A 240 -14.03 -15.27 -13.45
CA ARG A 240 -13.81 -14.73 -14.80
C ARG A 240 -13.41 -13.25 -14.75
N TYR A 241 -12.39 -12.91 -15.54
CA TYR A 241 -11.84 -11.55 -15.69
C TYR A 241 -11.88 -11.14 -17.17
N ALA A 242 -13.10 -11.01 -17.73
CA ALA A 242 -13.30 -10.75 -19.15
C ALA A 242 -12.62 -9.45 -19.64
N HIS A 243 -12.60 -8.41 -18.81
CA HIS A 243 -11.93 -7.15 -19.12
C HIS A 243 -10.41 -7.31 -19.25
N CYS A 244 -9.76 -8.11 -18.40
CA CYS A 244 -8.33 -8.41 -18.55
C CYS A 244 -8.05 -9.20 -19.84
N LYS A 245 -8.95 -10.13 -20.20
CA LYS A 245 -8.82 -10.90 -21.44
C LYS A 245 -8.87 -10.01 -22.68
N SER A 246 -9.72 -8.98 -22.69
CA SER A 246 -9.76 -8.01 -23.80
C SER A 246 -8.48 -7.17 -23.91
N GLU A 247 -7.69 -7.07 -22.84
CA GLU A 247 -6.40 -6.39 -22.82
C GLU A 247 -5.21 -7.33 -23.12
N GLY A 248 -5.49 -8.60 -23.47
CA GLY A 248 -4.46 -9.60 -23.80
C GLY A 248 -3.88 -10.35 -22.60
N TYR A 249 -4.42 -10.15 -21.40
CA TYR A 249 -4.01 -10.96 -20.24
C TYR A 249 -4.67 -12.34 -20.26
N HIS A 250 -3.84 -13.37 -20.07
CA HIS A 250 -4.30 -14.76 -20.04
C HIS A 250 -4.45 -15.25 -18.59
N PHE A 251 -5.69 -15.59 -18.23
CA PHE A 251 -6.05 -16.20 -16.96
C PHE A 251 -6.34 -17.70 -17.19
N PRO A 252 -5.53 -18.62 -16.63
CA PRO A 252 -5.85 -20.05 -16.63
C PRO A 252 -7.27 -20.35 -16.15
N GLU A 253 -7.87 -21.41 -16.68
CA GLU A 253 -9.17 -21.86 -16.19
C GLU A 253 -9.04 -22.48 -14.79
N VAL A 254 -10.07 -22.25 -13.96
CA VAL A 254 -10.18 -22.91 -12.67
C VAL A 254 -10.48 -24.39 -12.92
N PRO A 255 -9.73 -25.33 -12.32
CA PRO A 255 -10.03 -26.76 -12.43
C PRO A 255 -11.46 -27.05 -11.98
N MET A 256 -12.19 -27.89 -12.72
CA MET A 256 -13.46 -28.42 -12.23
C MET A 256 -13.16 -29.44 -11.12
N PHE A 257 -13.78 -29.27 -9.95
CA PHE A 257 -13.72 -30.20 -8.81
C PHE A 257 -14.97 -31.08 -8.78
#